data_AF-A0A7W5FUI7-F1
#
_entry.id   AF-A0A7W5FUI7-F1
#
_cell.length_a   1.000
_cell.length_b   1.000
_cell.length_c   1.000
_cell.angle_alpha   90.00
_cell.angle_beta   90.00
_cell.angle_gamma   90.00
#
_symmetry.space_group_name_H-M   'P 1'
#
loop_
_entity.id
_entity.type
_entity.pdbx_description
1 polymer ?
#
loop_
_entity_poly.entity_id
_entity_poly.type
_entity_poly.pdbx_seq_one_letter_code
_entity_poly.pdbx_strand_id
1 'polypeptide(L)'
;MRNASMHPIKLAAVLLCAMAAGSVSAQDAKVKTEAEAKPAAAAAAPATKGFTQPGQSSNTPIDAIAIIINDEVITKRELDERLKTVERRMKEQNVALPDRADLQRQLTERMIVERAQLQLAKEMGVRVDDTMLDRAIARIAEQQKLSVQEMRNQMEKSGTTFAAFREEIREEIIMQRLREHEVDAKIQISEAEVDSFVASEQAAAAEQFEVNISQILVRIPENASPEVIAQRKARADEVARQLRTGADFAKIAATYSDAQDALDGGAVGWRQPERLPPVFAEALTKLRPGQVTPIIKSVGGFHILKMVDKRSMAEAQAQATVQQTHARHILLKVTPTLSAADAKRKLAEFKEKLDNKSAKFEELARLYSNDGSAGKGGDLGWLYPGDALPEFEAAMNALKPGEVSGPVESSFGYHLIEVLERKTDDVSKEKQRNEARMALRERKLVEAVEDWQRQVRDRAYVEFRNDDSK
;
A
#
# COMPACT_ATOMS: atom_id res chain seq x y z
N MET A 1 17.39 21.20 3.68
CA MET A 1 15.97 21.59 3.64
C MET A 1 15.18 20.43 4.22
N ARG A 2 14.60 20.59 5.43
CA ARG A 2 13.91 19.51 6.16
C ARG A 2 12.52 19.33 5.56
N ASN A 3 12.32 18.28 4.76
CA ASN A 3 10.98 17.85 4.35
C ASN A 3 10.35 17.12 5.55
N ALA A 4 9.55 17.85 6.33
CA ALA A 4 8.63 17.25 7.28
C ALA A 4 7.54 16.53 6.48
N SER A 5 7.63 15.19 6.41
CA SER A 5 6.54 14.35 5.93
C SER A 5 5.35 14.56 6.86
N MET A 6 4.36 15.35 6.41
CA MET A 6 3.09 15.48 7.10
C MET A 6 2.42 14.11 7.07
N HIS A 7 2.22 13.51 8.24
CA HIS A 7 1.34 12.35 8.35
C HIS A 7 -0.04 12.78 7.81
N PRO A 8 -0.74 11.93 7.04
CA PRO A 8 -2.07 12.28 6.57
C PRO A 8 -2.93 12.53 7.80
N ILE A 9 -3.53 13.73 7.86
CA ILE A 9 -4.67 14.00 8.72
C ILE A 9 -5.65 12.87 8.39
N LYS A 10 -5.80 11.92 9.30
CA LYS A 10 -6.86 10.91 9.20
C LYS A 10 -8.16 11.67 9.46
N LEU A 11 -8.61 12.44 8.47
CA LEU A 11 -9.98 12.91 8.39
C LEU A 11 -10.82 11.65 8.56
N ALA A 12 -11.47 11.51 9.70
CA ALA A 12 -12.56 10.57 9.85
C ALA A 12 -13.58 10.97 8.79
N ALA A 13 -13.58 10.26 7.66
CA ALA A 13 -14.34 10.56 6.46
C ALA A 13 -15.77 11.02 6.81
N VAL A 14 -15.98 12.33 6.66
CA VAL A 14 -17.26 13.01 6.60
C VAL A 14 -17.31 13.60 5.19
N LEU A 15 -17.70 12.81 4.19
CA LEU A 15 -18.89 13.07 3.38
C LEU A 15 -19.01 12.08 2.22
N LEU A 16 -20.22 11.58 2.08
CA LEU A 16 -20.73 10.63 1.12
C LEU A 16 -20.73 11.21 -0.31
N CYS A 17 -20.11 10.52 -1.27
CA CYS A 17 -20.48 10.63 -2.68
C CYS A 17 -21.80 9.89 -2.89
N ALA A 18 -22.85 10.62 -3.29
CA ALA A 18 -24.02 10.02 -3.93
C ALA A 18 -24.30 10.81 -5.21
N MET A 19 -23.83 10.26 -6.34
CA MET A 19 -24.40 10.57 -7.65
C MET A 19 -25.58 9.65 -7.87
N ALA A 20 -26.78 10.22 -8.02
CA ALA A 20 -27.88 9.57 -8.70
C ALA A 20 -28.69 10.65 -9.43
N ALA A 21 -28.56 10.65 -10.76
CA ALA A 21 -29.47 11.30 -11.68
C ALA A 21 -30.84 10.59 -11.64
N GLY A 22 -31.93 11.35 -11.67
CA GLY A 22 -33.28 10.79 -11.68
C GLY A 22 -34.38 11.85 -11.74
N SER A 23 -34.59 12.37 -12.95
CA SER A 23 -35.87 12.81 -13.55
C SER A 23 -36.99 13.44 -12.68
N VAL A 24 -37.23 14.71 -13.00
CA VAL A 24 -38.51 15.44 -13.10
C VAL A 24 -39.77 14.57 -13.16
N SER A 25 -40.78 14.95 -12.37
CA SER A 25 -42.18 15.03 -12.82
C SER A 25 -42.96 16.04 -11.97
N ALA A 26 -43.64 16.95 -12.67
CA ALA A 26 -44.50 18.00 -12.16
C ALA A 26 -45.95 17.51 -12.04
N GLN A 27 -46.77 18.25 -11.29
CA GLN A 27 -48.24 18.47 -11.34
C GLN A 27 -48.77 18.65 -9.91
N ASP A 28 -49.74 19.50 -9.58
CA ASP A 28 -50.42 20.60 -10.25
C ASP A 28 -51.17 21.40 -9.17
N ALA A 29 -51.67 22.57 -9.54
CA ALA A 29 -52.25 23.61 -8.69
C ALA A 29 -53.58 23.28 -7.97
N LYS A 30 -53.87 23.97 -6.85
CA LYS A 30 -55.00 24.94 -6.77
C LYS A 30 -55.12 25.72 -5.45
N VAL A 31 -55.58 26.96 -5.63
CA VAL A 31 -55.80 28.08 -4.70
C VAL A 31 -57.28 28.18 -4.29
N LYS A 32 -57.53 28.78 -3.11
CA LYS A 32 -58.70 29.56 -2.60
C LYS A 32 -59.15 29.04 -1.22
N THR A 33 -59.44 29.86 -0.20
CA THR A 33 -60.11 31.18 -0.22
C THR A 33 -59.86 31.93 1.11
N GLU A 34 -59.67 33.26 1.04
CA GLU A 34 -60.06 34.28 2.04
C GLU A 34 -61.54 34.14 2.43
N ALA A 35 -62.15 34.72 3.47
CA ALA A 35 -61.84 35.47 4.68
C ALA A 35 -63.22 35.71 5.33
N GLU A 36 -63.34 35.92 6.65
CA GLU A 36 -64.31 36.86 7.21
C GLU A 36 -64.10 37.06 8.72
N ALA A 37 -64.25 38.29 9.18
CA ALA A 37 -64.03 38.73 10.54
C ALA A 37 -65.17 39.63 11.05
N LYS A 38 -65.27 39.66 12.40
CA LYS A 38 -65.92 40.63 13.33
C LYS A 38 -67.42 40.44 13.68
N PRO A 39 -67.92 40.97 14.84
CA PRO A 39 -67.24 41.76 15.90
C PRO A 39 -67.55 41.40 17.38
N ALA A 40 -66.90 42.17 18.25
CA ALA A 40 -66.73 42.10 19.70
C ALA A 40 -67.98 42.35 20.59
N ALA A 41 -67.90 41.90 21.84
CA ALA A 41 -68.65 42.45 22.98
C ALA A 41 -67.77 42.49 24.25
N ALA A 42 -68.00 43.49 25.09
CA ALA A 42 -67.11 44.01 26.12
C ALA A 42 -67.42 43.52 27.55
N ALA A 43 -66.33 43.49 28.35
CA ALA A 43 -66.18 43.81 29.78
C ALA A 43 -67.21 43.35 30.83
N ALA A 44 -66.71 42.60 31.82
CA ALA A 44 -67.10 42.76 33.23
C ALA A 44 -65.92 42.42 34.17
N ALA A 45 -65.54 43.37 35.02
CA ALA A 45 -64.92 43.16 36.33
C ALA A 45 -65.99 43.55 37.39
N PRO A 46 -65.92 43.22 38.70
CA PRO A 46 -64.72 42.92 39.49
C PRO A 46 -64.88 41.85 40.61
N ALA A 47 -63.78 41.48 41.28
CA ALA A 47 -63.67 41.41 42.75
C ALA A 47 -62.29 40.87 43.16
N THR A 48 -61.58 41.63 43.99
CA THR A 48 -60.30 41.28 44.61
C THR A 48 -60.50 40.35 45.80
N LYS A 49 -59.63 39.33 45.94
CA LYS A 49 -58.91 38.93 47.17
C LYS A 49 -58.18 37.60 46.97
N GLY A 50 -56.88 37.60 47.25
CA GLY A 50 -56.10 36.39 47.44
C GLY A 50 -54.64 36.60 47.04
N PHE A 51 -53.75 36.62 48.03
CA PHE A 51 -52.32 36.43 47.83
C PHE A 51 -52.11 35.22 46.91
N THR A 52 -51.55 35.42 45.71
CA THR A 52 -51.02 34.33 44.91
C THR A 52 -49.76 33.82 45.59
N GLN A 53 -49.69 32.52 45.90
CA GLN A 53 -48.42 31.88 46.27
C GLN A 53 -47.37 32.24 45.20
N PRO A 54 -46.10 32.49 45.57
CA PRO A 54 -45.03 32.55 44.59
C PRO A 54 -45.14 31.27 43.75
N GLY A 55 -45.35 31.44 42.45
CA GLY A 55 -45.41 30.32 41.53
C GLY A 55 -44.19 29.44 41.79
N GLN A 56 -44.44 28.19 42.13
CA GLN A 56 -43.45 27.14 41.98
C GLN A 56 -43.05 27.18 40.50
N SER A 57 -41.98 27.88 40.17
CA SER A 57 -41.34 27.72 38.88
C SER A 57 -40.90 26.27 38.84
N SER A 58 -41.64 25.45 38.08
CA SER A 58 -41.15 24.15 37.63
C SER A 58 -39.94 24.45 36.77
N ASN A 59 -38.77 24.55 37.40
CA ASN A 59 -37.50 24.76 36.74
C ASN A 59 -37.17 23.44 36.04
N THR A 60 -37.76 23.19 34.88
CA THR A 60 -37.44 22.02 34.07
C THR A 60 -35.98 22.15 33.65
N PRO A 61 -35.08 21.24 34.06
CA PRO A 61 -33.68 21.32 33.67
C PRO A 61 -33.57 21.33 32.14
N ILE A 62 -32.95 22.36 31.57
CA ILE A 62 -32.78 22.52 30.11
C ILE A 62 -31.77 21.49 29.55
N ASP A 63 -30.77 21.12 30.36
CA ASP A 63 -29.79 20.07 30.09
C ASP A 63 -29.22 19.57 31.42
N ALA A 64 -28.86 18.28 31.49
CA ALA A 64 -28.33 17.66 32.69
C ALA A 64 -26.87 17.26 32.50
N ILE A 65 -26.06 17.46 33.55
CA ILE A 65 -24.66 17.01 33.57
C ILE A 65 -24.67 15.49 33.67
N ALA A 66 -24.06 14.82 32.69
CA ALA A 66 -23.86 13.37 32.71
C ALA A 66 -22.55 13.01 33.40
N ILE A 67 -21.48 13.75 33.09
CA ILE A 67 -20.11 13.43 33.51
C ILE A 67 -19.35 14.72 33.75
N ILE A 68 -18.58 14.78 34.83
CA ILE A 68 -17.65 15.86 35.15
C ILE A 68 -16.23 15.32 34.91
N ILE A 69 -15.43 16.05 34.12
CA ILE A 69 -14.02 15.75 33.84
C ILE A 69 -13.18 16.97 34.22
N ASN A 70 -12.49 16.90 35.36
CA ASN A 70 -11.83 18.05 36.00
C ASN A 70 -12.77 19.26 36.09
N ASP A 71 -12.47 20.34 35.35
CA ASP A 71 -13.24 21.59 35.31
C ASP A 71 -14.29 21.64 34.19
N GLU A 72 -14.44 20.58 33.40
CA GLU A 72 -15.40 20.53 32.29
C GLU A 72 -16.47 19.46 32.47
N VAL A 73 -17.57 19.58 31.71
CA VAL A 73 -18.71 18.67 31.79
C VAL A 73 -19.11 18.15 30.42
N ILE A 74 -19.49 16.87 30.37
CA ILE A 74 -20.25 16.28 29.27
C ILE A 74 -21.72 16.26 29.69
N THR A 75 -22.59 16.83 28.86
CA THR A 75 -24.04 16.83 29.13
C THR A 75 -24.71 15.61 28.52
N LYS A 76 -25.91 15.27 29.01
CA LYS A 76 -26.70 14.17 28.43
C LYS A 76 -27.05 14.43 26.97
N ARG A 77 -27.41 15.67 26.65
CA ARG A 77 -27.73 16.07 25.28
C ARG A 77 -26.54 15.88 24.33
N GLU A 78 -25.33 16.27 24.76
CA GLU A 78 -24.10 16.10 23.98
C GLU A 78 -23.83 14.61 23.70
N LEU A 79 -23.93 13.75 24.72
CA LEU A 79 -23.74 12.31 24.59
C LEU A 79 -24.76 11.69 23.62
N ASP A 80 -26.04 12.06 23.74
CA ASP A 80 -27.13 11.57 22.89
C ASP A 80 -26.97 12.01 21.43
N GLU A 81 -26.55 13.27 21.18
CA GLU A 81 -26.29 13.80 19.84
C GLU A 81 -25.12 13.08 19.17
N ARG A 82 -24.04 12.83 19.93
CA ARG A 82 -22.87 12.09 19.47
C ARG A 82 -23.23 10.63 19.18
N LEU A 83 -24.04 9.98 20.02
CA LEU A 83 -24.51 8.61 19.83
C LEU A 83 -25.36 8.47 18.56
N LYS A 84 -26.34 9.36 18.36
CA LYS A 84 -27.17 9.38 17.13
C LYS A 84 -26.33 9.54 15.87
N THR A 85 -25.27 10.36 15.93
CA THR A 85 -24.36 10.57 14.81
C THR A 85 -23.58 9.30 14.46
N VAL A 86 -23.06 8.59 15.48
CA VAL A 86 -22.37 7.30 15.29
C VAL A 86 -23.31 6.24 14.73
N GLU A 87 -24.54 6.13 15.27
CA GLU A 87 -25.55 5.17 14.79
C GLU A 87 -25.93 5.44 13.33
N ARG A 88 -26.15 6.71 12.96
CA ARG A 88 -26.45 7.09 11.57
C ARG A 88 -25.32 6.70 10.63
N ARG A 89 -24.07 7.00 10.99
CA ARG A 89 -22.89 6.65 10.18
C ARG A 89 -22.75 5.12 9.99
N MET A 90 -22.97 4.33 11.04
CA MET A 90 -22.93 2.86 10.93
C MET A 90 -24.01 2.32 10.00
N LYS A 91 -25.23 2.90 10.04
CA LYS A 91 -26.31 2.54 9.12
C LYS A 91 -25.98 2.89 7.68
N GLU A 92 -25.42 4.08 7.44
CA GLU A 92 -24.99 4.52 6.10
C GLU A 92 -23.86 3.64 5.53
N GLN A 93 -22.98 3.12 6.38
CA GLN A 93 -21.90 2.20 6.01
C GLN A 93 -22.32 0.72 5.98
N ASN A 94 -23.59 0.42 6.25
CA ASN A 94 -24.16 -0.92 6.31
C ASN A 94 -23.43 -1.86 7.30
N VAL A 95 -22.94 -1.30 8.41
CA VAL A 95 -22.26 -2.03 9.49
C VAL A 95 -23.28 -2.44 10.55
N ALA A 96 -23.20 -3.67 11.04
CA ALA A 96 -24.08 -4.16 12.11
C ALA A 96 -23.90 -3.33 13.39
N LEU A 97 -25.01 -2.82 13.93
CA LEU A 97 -25.02 -2.03 15.16
C LEU A 97 -24.81 -2.95 16.37
N PRO A 98 -23.83 -2.67 17.25
CA PRO A 98 -23.70 -3.31 18.55
C PRO A 98 -24.92 -3.03 19.45
N ASP A 99 -24.95 -3.67 20.62
CA ASP A 99 -25.90 -3.30 21.67
C ASP A 99 -25.73 -1.81 22.04
N ARG A 100 -26.86 -1.11 22.19
CA ARG A 100 -26.86 0.34 22.42
C ARG A 100 -26.16 0.71 23.73
N ALA A 101 -26.27 -0.10 24.78
CA ALA A 101 -25.62 0.18 26.05
C ALA A 101 -24.09 0.04 25.94
N ASP A 102 -23.61 -0.96 25.21
CA ASP A 102 -22.19 -1.13 24.91
C ASP A 102 -21.64 0.01 24.06
N LEU A 103 -22.38 0.42 23.03
CA LEU A 103 -22.02 1.55 22.18
C LEU A 103 -21.95 2.86 22.98
N GLN A 104 -22.95 3.13 23.81
CA GLN A 104 -22.99 4.31 24.68
C GLN A 104 -21.82 4.32 25.66
N ARG A 105 -21.50 3.18 26.28
CA ARG A 105 -20.36 3.05 27.19
C ARG A 105 -19.03 3.33 26.49
N GLN A 106 -18.81 2.75 25.32
CA GLN A 106 -17.60 2.98 24.53
C GLN A 106 -17.48 4.45 24.07
N LEU A 107 -18.59 5.05 23.64
CA LEU A 107 -18.60 6.45 23.24
C LEU A 107 -18.33 7.38 24.43
N THR A 108 -18.95 7.09 25.56
CA THR A 108 -18.75 7.83 26.82
C THR A 108 -17.28 7.85 27.20
N GLU A 109 -16.63 6.68 27.20
CA GLU A 109 -15.20 6.59 27.51
C GLU A 109 -14.35 7.37 26.51
N ARG A 110 -14.65 7.29 25.21
CA ARG A 110 -13.97 8.09 24.19
C ARG A 110 -14.12 9.59 24.44
N MET A 111 -15.32 10.06 24.77
CA MET A 111 -15.57 11.49 25.03
C MET A 111 -14.84 11.98 26.28
N ILE A 112 -14.74 11.15 27.32
CA ILE A 112 -13.95 11.47 28.52
C ILE A 112 -12.47 11.67 28.16
N VAL A 113 -11.89 10.72 27.43
CA VAL A 113 -10.48 10.80 26.99
C VAL A 113 -10.25 12.02 26.11
N GLU A 114 -11.12 12.25 25.13
CA GLU A 114 -11.08 13.41 24.24
C GLU A 114 -11.09 14.72 25.03
N ARG A 115 -11.96 14.84 26.04
CA ARG A 115 -12.02 16.04 26.89
C ARG A 115 -10.78 16.24 27.74
N ALA A 116 -10.28 15.17 28.37
CA ALA A 116 -9.04 15.22 29.14
C ALA A 116 -7.84 15.64 28.28
N GLN A 117 -7.78 15.20 27.02
CA GLN A 117 -6.72 15.59 26.09
C GLN A 117 -6.81 17.06 25.67
N LEU A 118 -8.02 17.57 25.37
CA LEU A 118 -8.20 18.98 25.03
C LEU A 118 -7.83 19.90 26.20
N GLN A 119 -8.14 19.51 27.43
CA GLN A 119 -7.70 20.23 28.63
C GLN A 119 -6.18 20.23 28.77
N LEU A 120 -5.53 19.06 28.61
CA LEU A 120 -4.08 18.98 28.59
C LEU A 120 -3.46 19.88 27.51
N ALA A 121 -4.06 19.90 26.30
CA ALA A 121 -3.63 20.79 25.23
C ALA A 121 -3.64 22.27 25.66
N LYS A 122 -4.72 22.68 26.33
CA LYS A 122 -4.90 24.04 26.85
C LYS A 122 -3.89 24.37 27.95
N GLU A 123 -3.62 23.45 28.87
CA GLU A 123 -2.60 23.58 29.92
C GLU A 123 -1.20 23.75 29.35
N MET A 124 -0.89 22.97 28.31
CA MET A 124 0.39 23.02 27.59
C MET A 124 0.50 24.22 26.62
N GLY A 125 -0.55 25.02 26.50
CA GLY A 125 -0.57 26.20 25.63
C GLY A 125 -0.68 25.87 24.13
N VAL A 126 -1.08 24.64 23.77
CA VAL A 126 -1.35 24.26 22.39
C VAL A 126 -2.63 24.96 21.92
N ARG A 127 -2.48 25.88 20.96
CA ARG A 127 -3.59 26.68 20.42
C ARG A 127 -3.51 26.76 18.90
N VAL A 128 -4.66 27.04 18.29
CA VAL A 128 -4.81 27.26 16.85
C VAL A 128 -5.53 28.58 16.66
N ASP A 129 -4.84 29.57 16.09
CA ASP A 129 -5.46 30.83 15.70
C ASP A 129 -6.30 30.69 14.42
N ASP A 130 -7.18 31.66 14.20
CA ASP A 130 -8.12 31.62 13.08
C ASP A 130 -7.43 31.67 11.71
N THR A 131 -6.25 32.30 11.62
CA THR A 131 -5.52 32.37 10.35
C THR A 131 -4.92 31.01 9.99
N MET A 132 -4.46 30.24 10.97
CA MET A 132 -4.04 28.85 10.77
C MET A 132 -5.22 27.95 10.44
N LEU A 133 -6.36 28.15 11.11
CA LEU A 133 -7.58 27.39 10.87
C LEU A 133 -8.11 27.62 9.44
N ASP A 134 -8.20 28.86 8.99
CA ASP A 134 -8.63 29.21 7.62
C ASP A 134 -7.75 28.55 6.56
N ARG A 135 -6.42 28.54 6.78
CA ARG A 135 -5.46 27.87 5.89
C ARG A 135 -5.61 26.35 5.93
N ALA A 136 -5.99 25.75 7.04
CA ALA A 136 -6.27 24.32 7.12
C ALA A 136 -7.55 23.99 6.32
N ILE A 137 -8.63 24.74 6.54
CA ILE A 137 -9.91 24.55 5.82
C ILE A 137 -9.73 24.75 4.32
N ALA A 138 -8.98 25.76 3.88
CA ALA A 138 -8.69 25.98 2.46
C ALA A 138 -7.98 24.78 1.81
N ARG A 139 -7.02 24.16 2.50
CA ARG A 139 -6.33 22.96 2.02
C ARG A 139 -7.24 21.74 1.95
N ILE A 140 -8.13 21.57 2.92
CA ILE A 140 -9.13 20.49 2.91
C ILE A 140 -10.09 20.68 1.71
N ALA A 141 -10.54 21.92 1.47
CA ALA A 141 -11.36 22.25 0.31
C ALA A 141 -10.65 21.95 -1.02
N GLU A 142 -9.38 22.35 -1.15
CA GLU A 142 -8.55 22.07 -2.32
C GLU A 142 -8.37 20.57 -2.58
N GLN A 143 -8.11 19.77 -1.53
CA GLN A 143 -7.99 18.31 -1.63
C GLN A 143 -9.29 17.66 -2.14
N GLN A 144 -10.44 18.22 -1.78
CA GLN A 144 -11.75 17.77 -2.26
C GLN A 144 -12.17 18.41 -3.59
N LYS A 145 -11.31 19.25 -4.20
CA LYS A 145 -11.58 20.00 -5.43
C LYS A 145 -12.79 20.94 -5.31
N LEU A 146 -12.99 21.50 -4.12
CA LEU A 146 -14.06 22.45 -3.81
C LEU A 146 -13.44 23.80 -3.43
N SER A 147 -14.18 24.88 -3.66
CA SER A 147 -13.92 26.14 -2.96
C SER A 147 -14.43 26.07 -1.51
N VAL A 148 -13.88 26.92 -0.64
CA VAL A 148 -14.34 27.03 0.76
C VAL A 148 -15.83 27.39 0.84
N GLN A 149 -16.32 28.20 -0.11
CA GLN A 149 -17.73 28.57 -0.17
C GLN A 149 -18.61 27.39 -0.58
N GLU A 150 -18.20 26.58 -1.54
CA GLU A 150 -18.93 25.36 -1.93
C GLU A 150 -18.95 24.35 -0.80
N MET A 151 -17.83 24.15 -0.12
CA MET A 151 -17.73 23.30 1.06
C MET A 151 -18.69 23.77 2.17
N ARG A 152 -18.73 25.07 2.46
CA ARG A 152 -19.72 25.64 3.41
C ARG A 152 -21.14 25.27 3.01
N ASN A 153 -21.52 25.55 1.77
CA ASN A 153 -22.87 25.29 1.26
C ASN A 153 -23.24 23.80 1.36
N GLN A 154 -22.26 22.91 1.18
CA GLN A 154 -22.45 21.47 1.28
C GLN A 154 -22.64 21.00 2.73
N MET A 155 -21.89 21.56 3.68
CA MET A 155 -22.05 21.26 5.11
C MET A 155 -23.38 21.76 5.68
N GLU A 156 -23.82 22.95 5.25
CA GLU A 156 -25.13 23.48 5.65
C GLU A 156 -26.29 22.61 5.11
N LYS A 157 -26.13 22.04 3.90
CA LYS A 157 -27.09 21.06 3.35
C LYS A 157 -27.12 19.74 4.13
N SER A 158 -26.00 19.32 4.74
CA SER A 158 -25.93 18.11 5.57
C SER A 158 -26.37 18.36 7.02
N GLY A 159 -26.80 19.58 7.35
CA GLY A 159 -27.33 19.95 8.67
C GLY A 159 -26.27 20.33 9.71
N THR A 160 -25.01 20.55 9.29
CA THR A 160 -23.92 21.00 10.17
C THR A 160 -23.62 22.46 9.88
N THR A 161 -23.59 23.31 10.92
CA THR A 161 -23.25 24.73 10.72
C THR A 161 -21.76 24.87 10.39
N PHE A 162 -21.41 25.86 9.56
CA PHE A 162 -20.01 26.12 9.25
C PHE A 162 -19.19 26.50 10.50
N ALA A 163 -19.81 27.13 11.49
CA ALA A 163 -19.17 27.44 12.76
C ALA A 163 -18.82 26.17 13.56
N ALA A 164 -19.76 25.22 13.67
CA ALA A 164 -19.49 23.94 14.33
C ALA A 164 -18.38 23.15 13.61
N PHE A 165 -18.40 23.13 12.28
CA PHE A 165 -17.34 22.52 11.48
C PHE A 165 -15.97 23.17 11.72
N ARG A 166 -15.90 24.51 11.79
CA ARG A 166 -14.65 25.23 12.09
C ARG A 166 -14.07 24.81 13.45
N GLU A 167 -14.92 24.69 14.46
CA GLU A 167 -14.46 24.29 15.79
C GLU A 167 -14.04 22.81 15.84
N GLU A 168 -14.73 21.91 15.13
CA GLU A 168 -14.30 20.51 14.98
C GLU A 168 -12.89 20.43 14.36
N ILE A 169 -12.63 21.17 13.28
CA ILE A 169 -11.30 21.23 12.65
C ILE A 169 -10.28 21.87 13.60
N ARG A 170 -10.66 22.87 14.41
CA ARG A 170 -9.76 23.47 15.40
C ARG A 170 -9.33 22.43 16.43
N GLU A 171 -10.29 21.70 17.00
CA GLU A 171 -10.05 20.62 17.96
C GLU A 171 -9.17 19.52 17.35
N GLU A 172 -9.45 19.11 16.10
CA GLU A 172 -8.64 18.10 15.40
C GLU A 172 -7.17 18.55 15.24
N ILE A 173 -6.93 19.81 14.87
CA ILE A 173 -5.57 20.35 14.75
C ILE A 173 -4.87 20.45 16.11
N ILE A 174 -5.59 20.87 17.16
CA ILE A 174 -5.06 20.91 18.54
C ILE A 174 -4.65 19.52 18.98
N MET A 175 -5.52 18.53 18.77
CA MET A 175 -5.30 17.14 19.11
C MET A 175 -4.14 16.52 18.34
N GLN A 176 -4.02 16.82 17.05
CA GLN A 176 -2.88 16.40 16.24
C GLN A 176 -1.57 16.97 16.80
N ARG A 177 -1.50 18.28 17.05
CA ARG A 177 -0.28 18.93 17.59
C ARG A 177 0.09 18.41 18.96
N LEU A 178 -0.91 18.21 19.82
CA LEU A 178 -0.70 17.64 21.14
C LEU A 178 -0.07 16.26 21.03
N ARG A 179 -0.62 15.37 20.18
CA ARG A 179 -0.06 14.04 19.96
C ARG A 179 1.34 14.09 19.36
N GLU A 180 1.58 14.96 18.37
CA GLU A 180 2.90 15.15 17.78
C GLU A 180 3.95 15.54 18.83
N HIS A 181 3.58 16.40 19.78
CA HIS A 181 4.46 16.83 20.86
C HIS A 181 4.62 15.75 21.95
N GLU A 182 3.51 15.16 22.42
CA GLU A 182 3.51 14.26 23.57
C GLU A 182 3.93 12.84 23.24
N VAL A 183 3.77 12.42 21.98
CA VAL A 183 4.01 11.05 21.53
C VAL A 183 5.09 11.05 20.45
N ASP A 184 4.80 11.60 19.25
CA ASP A 184 5.68 11.44 18.08
C ASP A 184 7.10 11.95 18.33
N ALA A 185 7.25 13.10 19.00
CA ALA A 185 8.54 13.71 19.29
C ALA A 185 9.39 12.91 20.30
N LYS A 186 8.76 12.05 21.12
CA LYS A 186 9.44 11.22 22.12
C LYS A 186 9.84 9.85 21.56
N ILE A 187 9.32 9.46 20.39
CA ILE A 187 9.69 8.19 19.74
C ILE A 187 11.11 8.28 19.20
N GLN A 188 11.97 7.40 19.70
CA GLN A 188 13.32 7.20 19.19
C GLN A 188 13.46 5.79 18.64
N ILE A 189 14.12 5.69 17.48
CA ILE A 189 14.45 4.42 16.83
C ILE A 189 15.96 4.35 16.77
N SER A 190 16.52 3.39 17.49
CA SER A 190 17.96 3.14 17.49
C SER A 190 18.37 2.35 16.25
N GLU A 191 19.63 2.50 15.83
CA GLU A 191 20.17 1.72 14.71
C GLU A 191 20.16 0.21 15.01
N ALA A 192 20.33 -0.20 16.28
CA ALA A 192 20.23 -1.59 16.69
C ALA A 192 18.84 -2.20 16.46
N GLU A 193 17.77 -1.41 16.66
CA GLU A 193 16.41 -1.86 16.37
C GLU A 193 16.18 -2.00 14.86
N VAL A 194 16.73 -1.09 14.07
CA VAL A 194 16.68 -1.18 12.60
C VAL A 194 17.42 -2.43 12.13
N ASP A 195 18.62 -2.69 12.66
CA ASP A 195 19.41 -3.87 12.33
C ASP A 195 18.67 -5.15 12.69
N SER A 196 18.10 -5.22 13.90
CA SER A 196 17.31 -6.38 14.35
C SER A 196 16.08 -6.60 13.48
N PHE A 197 15.38 -5.52 13.09
CA PHE A 197 14.20 -5.61 12.24
C PHE A 197 14.56 -6.12 10.84
N VAL A 198 15.57 -5.53 10.20
CA VAL A 198 16.04 -5.96 8.87
C VAL A 198 16.52 -7.41 8.92
N ALA A 199 17.26 -7.81 9.96
CA ALA A 199 17.69 -9.20 10.13
C ALA A 199 16.50 -10.16 10.29
N SER A 200 15.47 -9.78 11.07
CA SER A 200 14.27 -10.60 11.24
C SER A 200 13.46 -10.74 9.94
N GLU A 201 13.33 -9.67 9.16
CA GLU A 201 12.63 -9.70 7.87
C GLU A 201 13.40 -10.54 6.85
N GLN A 202 14.73 -10.44 6.83
CA GLN A 202 15.57 -11.29 5.99
C GLN A 202 15.49 -12.76 6.40
N ALA A 203 15.45 -13.06 7.70
CA ALA A 203 15.26 -14.43 8.19
C ALA A 203 13.89 -14.98 7.79
N ALA A 204 12.82 -14.19 7.96
CA ALA A 204 11.47 -14.57 7.50
C ALA A 204 11.41 -14.77 5.98
N ALA A 205 12.09 -13.92 5.21
CA ALA A 205 12.21 -14.05 3.76
C ALA A 205 13.13 -15.22 3.33
N ALA A 206 14.03 -15.68 4.19
CA ALA A 206 14.85 -16.87 3.95
C ALA A 206 14.05 -18.16 4.18
N GLU A 207 13.09 -18.13 5.11
CA GLU A 207 12.15 -19.24 5.34
C GLU A 207 11.10 -19.36 4.23
N GLN A 208 10.73 -18.23 3.62
CA GLN A 208 9.88 -18.21 2.43
C GLN A 208 10.68 -18.54 1.18
N PHE A 209 10.16 -19.42 0.33
CA PHE A 209 10.82 -19.82 -0.89
C PHE A 209 9.87 -19.82 -2.08
N GLU A 210 10.42 -19.54 -3.25
CA GLU A 210 9.76 -19.76 -4.53
C GLU A 210 10.33 -21.03 -5.16
N VAL A 211 9.44 -21.77 -5.82
CA VAL A 211 9.79 -22.91 -6.65
C VAL A 211 9.47 -22.57 -8.09
N ASN A 212 10.45 -22.76 -8.98
CA ASN A 212 10.20 -22.73 -10.41
C ASN A 212 9.69 -24.11 -10.82
N ILE A 213 8.50 -24.17 -11.41
CA ILE A 213 7.87 -25.45 -11.74
C ILE A 213 7.50 -25.53 -13.21
N SER A 214 7.60 -26.75 -13.74
CA SER A 214 6.97 -27.14 -14.99
C SER A 214 5.88 -28.18 -14.71
N GLN A 215 4.81 -28.19 -15.50
CA GLN A 215 3.67 -29.10 -15.33
C GLN A 215 3.34 -29.88 -16.60
N ILE A 216 2.80 -31.08 -16.38
CA ILE A 216 2.08 -31.85 -17.39
C ILE A 216 0.70 -32.14 -16.83
N LEU A 217 -0.33 -31.68 -17.54
CA LEU A 217 -1.72 -31.94 -17.20
C LEU A 217 -2.30 -32.95 -18.19
N VAL A 218 -2.81 -34.07 -17.71
CA VAL A 218 -3.72 -34.93 -18.47
C VAL A 218 -5.13 -34.62 -18.01
N ARG A 219 -5.87 -33.84 -18.81
CA ARG A 219 -7.18 -33.29 -18.44
C ARG A 219 -8.24 -34.38 -18.35
N ILE A 220 -9.07 -34.31 -17.31
CA ILE A 220 -10.29 -35.12 -17.20
C ILE A 220 -11.49 -34.20 -17.51
N PRO A 221 -12.34 -34.54 -18.50
CA PRO A 221 -13.59 -33.82 -18.75
C PRO A 221 -14.54 -33.87 -17.54
N GLU A 222 -15.29 -32.79 -17.29
CA GLU A 222 -16.18 -32.65 -16.11
C GLU A 222 -17.22 -33.76 -15.98
N ASN A 223 -17.60 -34.43 -17.08
CA ASN A 223 -18.56 -35.54 -17.12
C ASN A 223 -17.94 -36.85 -17.64
N ALA A 224 -16.67 -37.10 -17.36
CA ALA A 224 -15.97 -38.30 -17.84
C ALA A 224 -16.54 -39.60 -17.23
N SER A 225 -16.80 -40.60 -18.08
CA SER A 225 -17.15 -41.94 -17.62
C SER A 225 -15.95 -42.63 -16.92
N PRO A 226 -16.17 -43.66 -16.10
CA PRO A 226 -15.09 -44.43 -15.48
C PRO A 226 -14.05 -44.93 -16.49
N GLU A 227 -14.48 -45.33 -17.69
CA GLU A 227 -13.61 -45.79 -18.77
C GLU A 227 -12.71 -44.65 -19.27
N VAL A 228 -13.25 -43.44 -19.45
CA VAL A 228 -12.48 -42.26 -19.87
C VAL A 228 -11.47 -41.87 -18.78
N ILE A 229 -11.85 -41.93 -17.51
CA ILE A 229 -10.94 -41.68 -16.40
C ILE A 229 -9.81 -42.70 -16.38
N ALA A 230 -10.11 -43.99 -16.59
CA ALA A 230 -9.11 -45.05 -16.66
C ALA A 230 -8.13 -44.86 -17.83
N GLN A 231 -8.61 -44.45 -19.01
CA GLN A 231 -7.76 -44.12 -20.15
C GLN A 231 -6.85 -42.91 -19.86
N ARG A 232 -7.38 -41.84 -19.26
CA ARG A 232 -6.59 -40.67 -18.88
C ARG A 232 -5.55 -41.02 -17.82
N LYS A 233 -5.89 -41.90 -16.88
CA LYS A 233 -4.95 -42.43 -15.89
C LYS A 233 -3.83 -43.24 -16.56
N ALA A 234 -4.17 -44.13 -17.49
CA ALA A 234 -3.17 -44.93 -18.23
C ALA A 234 -2.19 -44.03 -19.00
N ARG A 235 -2.68 -42.95 -19.61
CA ARG A 235 -1.83 -41.94 -20.24
C ARG A 235 -0.91 -41.24 -19.25
N ALA A 236 -1.42 -40.84 -18.08
CA ALA A 236 -0.58 -40.26 -17.02
C ALA A 236 0.46 -41.26 -16.49
N ASP A 237 0.11 -42.55 -16.34
CA ASP A 237 1.02 -43.62 -15.93
C ASP A 237 2.14 -43.82 -16.95
N GLU A 238 1.83 -43.75 -18.25
CA GLU A 238 2.81 -43.79 -19.32
C GLU A 238 3.79 -42.62 -19.25
N VAL A 239 3.28 -41.39 -19.14
CA VAL A 239 4.10 -40.18 -18.98
C VAL A 239 5.03 -40.31 -17.78
N ALA A 240 4.50 -40.72 -16.61
CA ALA A 240 5.28 -40.89 -15.40
C ALA A 240 6.38 -41.96 -15.52
N ARG A 241 6.15 -43.01 -16.32
CA ARG A 241 7.15 -44.04 -16.63
C ARG A 241 8.26 -43.50 -17.53
N GLN A 242 7.90 -42.78 -18.61
CA GLN A 242 8.88 -42.17 -19.52
C GLN A 242 9.79 -41.15 -18.80
N LEU A 243 9.21 -40.33 -17.92
CA LEU A 243 9.97 -39.39 -17.09
C LEU A 243 10.90 -40.10 -16.11
N ARG A 244 10.49 -41.22 -15.51
CA ARG A 244 11.35 -42.05 -14.65
C ARG A 244 12.54 -42.67 -15.39
N THR A 245 12.40 -42.95 -16.68
CA THR A 245 13.50 -43.44 -17.53
C THR A 245 14.42 -42.33 -18.05
N GLY A 246 14.23 -41.08 -17.61
CA GLY A 246 15.09 -39.94 -17.97
C GLY A 246 14.70 -39.22 -19.26
N ALA A 247 13.46 -39.39 -19.74
CA ALA A 247 12.96 -38.60 -20.86
C ALA A 247 12.94 -37.10 -20.53
N ASP A 248 13.18 -36.25 -21.54
CA ASP A 248 13.16 -34.80 -21.37
C ASP A 248 11.75 -34.29 -21.07
N PHE A 249 11.59 -33.61 -19.94
CA PHE A 249 10.28 -33.18 -19.46
C PHE A 249 9.56 -32.23 -20.43
N ALA A 250 10.29 -31.30 -21.05
CA ALA A 250 9.71 -30.32 -21.96
C ALA A 250 9.15 -30.98 -23.22
N LYS A 251 9.86 -31.97 -23.79
CA LYS A 251 9.37 -32.77 -24.92
C LYS A 251 8.12 -33.57 -24.57
N ILE A 252 8.11 -34.18 -23.38
CA ILE A 252 6.94 -34.95 -22.90
C ILE A 252 5.76 -34.00 -22.66
N ALA A 253 5.98 -32.81 -22.10
CA ALA A 253 4.94 -31.81 -21.92
C ALA A 253 4.32 -31.38 -23.25
N ALA A 254 5.16 -31.05 -24.26
CA ALA A 254 4.67 -30.66 -25.58
C ALA A 254 3.87 -31.75 -26.30
N THR A 255 4.15 -33.03 -26.00
CA THR A 255 3.48 -34.17 -26.64
C THR A 255 2.23 -34.60 -25.90
N TYR A 256 2.25 -34.58 -24.56
CA TYR A 256 1.25 -35.25 -23.74
C TYR A 256 0.41 -34.34 -22.85
N SER A 257 0.80 -33.08 -22.64
CA SER A 257 0.08 -32.15 -21.77
C SER A 257 -1.09 -31.49 -22.50
N ASP A 258 -2.24 -31.44 -21.83
CA ASP A 258 -3.47 -30.74 -22.22
C ASP A 258 -3.54 -29.30 -21.62
N ALA A 259 -2.44 -28.81 -21.04
CA ALA A 259 -2.32 -27.44 -20.50
C ALA A 259 -1.87 -26.44 -21.57
N GLN A 260 -2.13 -25.16 -21.35
CA GLN A 260 -1.76 -24.08 -22.29
C GLN A 260 -0.25 -23.92 -22.43
N ASP A 261 0.49 -24.17 -21.35
CA ASP A 261 1.95 -24.11 -21.29
C ASP A 261 2.64 -25.33 -21.93
N ALA A 262 1.89 -26.29 -22.48
CA ALA A 262 2.43 -27.54 -23.03
C ALA A 262 3.54 -27.31 -24.08
N LEU A 263 3.29 -26.40 -25.03
CA LEU A 263 4.23 -26.08 -26.11
C LEU A 263 5.47 -25.35 -25.62
N ASP A 264 5.37 -24.66 -24.48
CA ASP A 264 6.48 -24.00 -23.79
C ASP A 264 7.18 -24.93 -22.79
N GLY A 265 7.13 -26.25 -23.07
CA GLY A 265 7.74 -27.28 -22.21
C GLY A 265 7.03 -27.47 -20.87
N GLY A 266 5.80 -27.01 -20.75
CA GLY A 266 5.01 -27.03 -19.51
C GLY A 266 5.43 -25.95 -18.52
N ALA A 267 6.09 -24.86 -18.93
CA ALA A 267 6.64 -23.87 -18.02
C ALA A 267 5.54 -23.06 -17.30
N VAL A 268 5.45 -23.20 -15.97
CA VAL A 268 4.56 -22.38 -15.12
C VAL A 268 5.30 -21.18 -14.55
N GLY A 269 6.59 -21.35 -14.27
CA GLY A 269 7.48 -20.34 -13.70
C GLY A 269 7.55 -20.37 -12.17
N TRP A 270 8.11 -19.31 -11.60
CA TRP A 270 8.30 -19.14 -10.15
C TRP A 270 6.97 -18.97 -9.42
N ARG A 271 6.72 -19.79 -8.39
CA ARG A 271 5.54 -19.71 -7.53
C ARG A 271 5.91 -19.95 -6.08
N GLN A 272 5.20 -19.27 -5.18
CA GLN A 272 5.22 -19.55 -3.75
C GLN A 272 4.36 -20.79 -3.45
N PRO A 273 4.85 -21.78 -2.68
CA PRO A 273 4.08 -22.98 -2.33
C PRO A 273 2.71 -22.68 -1.72
N GLU A 274 2.58 -21.60 -0.94
CA GLU A 274 1.34 -21.19 -0.27
C GLU A 274 0.24 -20.76 -1.26
N ARG A 275 0.65 -20.34 -2.48
CA ARG A 275 -0.25 -19.97 -3.57
C ARG A 275 -0.59 -21.15 -4.48
N LEU A 276 0.03 -22.31 -4.26
CA LEU A 276 -0.30 -23.54 -4.99
C LEU A 276 -1.40 -24.30 -4.24
N PRO A 277 -2.22 -25.10 -4.96
CA PRO A 277 -3.09 -26.08 -4.32
C PRO A 277 -2.34 -26.93 -3.29
N PRO A 278 -2.89 -27.20 -2.10
CA PRO A 278 -2.18 -27.89 -1.02
C PRO A 278 -1.54 -29.22 -1.44
N VAL A 279 -2.22 -29.99 -2.29
CA VAL A 279 -1.73 -31.27 -2.84
C VAL A 279 -0.48 -31.11 -3.72
N PHE A 280 -0.30 -29.95 -4.38
CA PHE A 280 0.89 -29.65 -5.17
C PHE A 280 2.03 -29.17 -4.28
N ALA A 281 1.74 -28.29 -3.31
CA ALA A 281 2.72 -27.81 -2.36
C ALA A 281 3.35 -28.97 -1.56
N GLU A 282 2.54 -29.89 -1.04
CA GLU A 282 3.03 -31.05 -0.28
C GLU A 282 3.92 -31.96 -1.15
N ALA A 283 3.56 -32.17 -2.41
CA ALA A 283 4.37 -32.97 -3.33
C ALA A 283 5.70 -32.29 -3.68
N LEU A 284 5.71 -30.97 -3.86
CA LEU A 284 6.89 -30.19 -4.21
C LEU A 284 7.86 -30.01 -3.03
N THR A 285 7.38 -29.86 -1.79
CA THR A 285 8.24 -29.68 -0.61
C THR A 285 9.23 -30.84 -0.38
N LYS A 286 8.88 -32.05 -0.84
CA LYS A 286 9.70 -33.26 -0.71
C LYS A 286 10.73 -33.42 -1.84
N LEU A 287 10.65 -32.59 -2.89
CA LEU A 287 11.48 -32.69 -4.09
C LEU A 287 12.70 -31.76 -4.04
N ARG A 288 13.74 -32.16 -4.76
CA ARG A 288 14.91 -31.32 -5.09
C ARG A 288 14.80 -30.82 -6.53
N PRO A 289 15.49 -29.71 -6.89
CA PRO A 289 15.59 -29.27 -8.27
C PRO A 289 15.96 -30.41 -9.23
N GLY A 290 15.28 -30.45 -10.37
CA GLY A 290 15.36 -31.51 -11.38
C GLY A 290 14.41 -32.70 -11.17
N GLN A 291 13.87 -32.91 -9.97
CA GLN A 291 13.00 -34.05 -9.68
C GLN A 291 11.54 -33.82 -10.08
N VAL A 292 10.81 -34.92 -10.29
CA VAL A 292 9.39 -34.94 -10.68
C VAL A 292 8.52 -35.55 -9.59
N THR A 293 7.28 -35.05 -9.46
CA THR A 293 6.29 -35.62 -8.53
C THR A 293 5.78 -36.98 -9.04
N PRO A 294 5.22 -37.81 -8.14
CA PRO A 294 4.23 -38.80 -8.54
C PRO A 294 3.03 -38.14 -9.24
N ILE A 295 2.16 -38.96 -9.84
CA ILE A 295 0.92 -38.47 -10.44
C ILE A 295 0.00 -37.95 -9.34
N ILE A 296 -0.38 -36.68 -9.44
CA ILE A 296 -1.29 -36.01 -8.52
C ILE A 296 -2.67 -35.94 -9.16
N LYS A 297 -3.70 -36.46 -8.50
CA LYS A 297 -5.08 -36.33 -8.95
C LYS A 297 -5.67 -35.03 -8.41
N SER A 298 -6.18 -34.18 -9.30
CA SER A 298 -6.95 -32.99 -8.97
C SER A 298 -8.37 -33.10 -9.54
N VAL A 299 -9.20 -32.08 -9.32
CA VAL A 299 -10.53 -31.97 -9.96
C VAL A 299 -10.40 -31.80 -11.48
N GLY A 300 -9.34 -31.13 -11.97
CA GLY A 300 -9.12 -30.85 -13.38
C GLY A 300 -8.40 -31.94 -14.17
N GLY A 301 -7.82 -32.94 -13.49
CA GLY A 301 -7.15 -34.05 -14.16
C GLY A 301 -6.01 -34.68 -13.35
N PHE A 302 -5.10 -35.32 -14.07
CA PHE A 302 -3.87 -35.87 -13.51
C PHE A 302 -2.70 -34.92 -13.81
N HIS A 303 -1.97 -34.54 -12.78
CA HIS A 303 -0.83 -33.63 -12.88
C HIS A 303 0.47 -34.35 -12.55
N ILE A 304 1.52 -34.02 -13.28
CA ILE A 304 2.90 -34.36 -12.94
C ILE A 304 3.69 -33.05 -12.98
N LEU A 305 4.34 -32.71 -11.87
CA LEU A 305 5.10 -31.48 -11.73
C LEU A 305 6.59 -31.80 -11.70
N LYS A 306 7.41 -30.92 -12.28
CA LYS A 306 8.86 -30.92 -12.13
C LYS A 306 9.27 -29.69 -11.35
N MET A 307 10.06 -29.87 -10.29
CA MET A 307 10.76 -28.75 -9.68
C MET A 307 11.95 -28.42 -10.58
N VAL A 308 11.90 -27.30 -11.30
CA VAL A 308 13.01 -26.83 -12.13
C VAL A 308 14.09 -26.26 -11.24
N ASP A 309 13.69 -25.39 -10.31
CA ASP A 309 14.61 -24.70 -9.41
C ASP A 309 13.89 -24.28 -8.12
N LYS A 310 14.65 -23.92 -7.09
CA LYS A 310 14.16 -23.44 -5.80
C LYS A 310 15.07 -22.33 -5.30
N ARG A 311 14.48 -21.18 -4.95
CA ARG A 311 15.19 -20.04 -4.36
C ARG A 311 14.42 -19.50 -3.15
N SER A 312 15.13 -18.97 -2.17
CA SER A 312 14.50 -18.19 -1.10
C SER A 312 14.00 -16.84 -1.65
N MET A 313 13.00 -16.25 -0.99
CA MET A 313 12.57 -14.88 -1.31
C MET A 313 13.71 -13.88 -1.07
N ALA A 314 14.55 -14.14 -0.04
CA ALA A 314 15.76 -13.37 0.21
C ALA A 314 16.74 -13.41 -1.00
N GLU A 315 16.99 -14.57 -1.59
CA GLU A 315 17.80 -14.69 -2.81
C GLU A 315 17.14 -14.00 -4.02
N ALA A 316 15.82 -14.12 -4.17
CA ALA A 316 15.07 -13.44 -5.23
C ALA A 316 15.17 -11.90 -5.10
N GLN A 317 15.07 -11.36 -3.88
CA GLN A 317 15.23 -9.94 -3.60
C GLN A 317 16.68 -9.47 -3.72
N ALA A 318 17.65 -10.31 -3.32
CA ALA A 318 19.06 -10.03 -3.53
C ALA A 318 19.39 -10.00 -5.03
N GLN A 319 18.82 -10.88 -5.85
CA GLN A 319 18.97 -10.87 -7.31
C GLN A 319 18.19 -9.72 -7.98
N ALA A 320 17.10 -9.25 -7.36
CA ALA A 320 16.37 -8.06 -7.80
C ALA A 320 17.04 -6.74 -7.38
N THR A 321 18.17 -6.79 -6.66
CA THR A 321 18.97 -5.59 -6.46
C THR A 321 19.56 -5.18 -7.81
N VAL A 322 19.40 -3.91 -8.14
CA VAL A 322 19.80 -3.40 -9.44
C VAL A 322 21.33 -3.39 -9.50
N GLN A 323 21.90 -4.39 -10.17
CA GLN A 323 23.33 -4.47 -10.41
C GLN A 323 23.69 -3.43 -11.47
N GLN A 324 24.52 -2.46 -11.10
CA GLN A 324 25.13 -1.56 -12.06
C GLN A 324 26.43 -2.17 -12.57
N THR A 325 26.65 -2.05 -13.88
CA THR A 325 27.90 -2.49 -14.52
C THR A 325 28.65 -1.28 -15.02
N HIS A 326 29.90 -1.12 -14.58
CA HIS A 326 30.81 -0.14 -15.17
C HIS A 326 31.48 -0.79 -16.38
N ALA A 327 31.18 -0.27 -17.56
CA ALA A 327 31.68 -0.84 -18.81
C ALA A 327 32.30 0.24 -19.69
N ARG A 328 33.16 -0.21 -20.60
CA ARG A 328 33.68 0.59 -21.70
C ARG A 328 33.60 -0.17 -23.01
N HIS A 329 33.56 0.54 -24.12
CA HIS A 329 33.50 -0.09 -25.44
C HIS A 329 34.31 0.61 -26.52
N ILE A 330 34.52 -0.09 -27.64
CA ILE A 330 35.02 0.46 -28.89
C ILE A 330 33.97 0.17 -29.97
N LEU A 331 33.34 1.22 -30.50
CA LEU A 331 32.37 1.10 -31.58
C LEU A 331 33.01 1.38 -32.94
N LEU A 332 32.92 0.42 -33.86
CA LEU A 332 33.18 0.63 -35.29
C LEU A 332 31.86 0.66 -36.07
N LYS A 333 31.51 1.84 -36.58
CA LYS A 333 30.32 2.03 -37.43
C LYS A 333 30.59 1.47 -38.83
N VAL A 334 29.64 0.71 -39.37
CA VAL A 334 29.68 0.26 -40.76
C VAL A 334 29.39 1.46 -41.65
N THR A 335 30.25 1.72 -42.63
CA THR A 335 30.12 2.82 -43.60
C THR A 335 30.34 2.27 -45.01
N PRO A 336 30.03 3.03 -46.08
CA PRO A 336 30.38 2.62 -47.44
C PRO A 336 31.87 2.34 -47.67
N THR A 337 32.74 2.84 -46.78
CA THR A 337 34.20 2.65 -46.80
C THR A 337 34.71 1.61 -45.81
N LEU A 338 33.88 1.14 -44.87
CA LEU A 338 34.21 0.11 -43.89
C LEU A 338 33.09 -0.93 -43.84
N SER A 339 33.32 -2.10 -44.44
CA SER A 339 32.34 -3.18 -44.45
C SER A 339 32.16 -3.81 -43.06
N ALA A 340 31.02 -4.48 -42.84
CA ALA A 340 30.75 -5.24 -41.62
C ALA A 340 31.83 -6.30 -41.34
N ALA A 341 32.29 -7.00 -42.39
CA ALA A 341 33.34 -8.01 -42.27
C ALA A 341 34.69 -7.40 -41.86
N ASP A 342 35.01 -6.21 -42.37
CA ASP A 342 36.24 -5.51 -42.02
C ASP A 342 36.19 -4.94 -40.61
N ALA A 343 35.05 -4.38 -40.19
CA ALA A 343 34.83 -3.91 -38.82
C ALA A 343 34.98 -5.06 -37.81
N LYS A 344 34.35 -6.21 -38.08
CA LYS A 344 34.47 -7.41 -37.24
C LYS A 344 35.90 -7.92 -37.16
N ARG A 345 36.61 -8.02 -38.29
CA ARG A 345 38.01 -8.46 -38.34
C ARG A 345 38.91 -7.50 -37.53
N LYS A 346 38.71 -6.20 -37.69
CA LYS A 346 39.50 -5.18 -36.98
C LYS A 346 39.29 -5.22 -35.46
N LEU A 347 38.06 -5.43 -35.00
CA LEU A 347 37.81 -5.62 -33.56
C LEU A 347 38.38 -6.93 -33.02
N ALA A 348 38.42 -7.99 -33.82
CA ALA A 348 39.09 -9.24 -33.44
C ALA A 348 40.61 -9.04 -33.28
N GLU A 349 41.24 -8.28 -34.18
CA GLU A 349 42.66 -7.88 -34.04
C GLU A 349 42.89 -7.01 -32.79
N PHE A 350 41.95 -6.12 -32.45
CA PHE A 350 42.03 -5.33 -31.22
C PHE A 350 41.94 -6.20 -29.99
N LYS A 351 41.01 -7.17 -29.97
CA LYS A 351 40.93 -8.15 -28.89
C LYS A 351 42.24 -8.90 -28.72
N GLU A 352 42.84 -9.40 -29.80
CA GLU A 352 44.12 -10.12 -29.72
C GLU A 352 45.24 -9.24 -29.12
N LYS A 353 45.29 -7.96 -29.50
CA LYS A 353 46.24 -6.98 -28.93
C LYS A 353 46.00 -6.68 -27.44
N LEU A 354 44.75 -6.76 -27.00
CA LEU A 354 44.38 -6.57 -25.59
C LEU A 354 44.72 -7.83 -24.78
N ASP A 355 44.37 -9.01 -25.31
CA ASP A 355 44.62 -10.30 -24.67
C ASP A 355 46.14 -10.56 -24.50
N ASN A 356 46.97 -10.16 -25.47
CA ASN A 356 48.43 -10.27 -25.39
C ASN A 356 49.12 -9.05 -24.75
N LYS A 357 48.34 -8.07 -24.26
CA LYS A 357 48.82 -6.84 -23.59
C LYS A 357 49.76 -5.96 -24.43
N SER A 358 49.70 -6.05 -25.76
CA SER A 358 50.49 -5.22 -26.68
C SER A 358 49.86 -3.84 -26.94
N ALA A 359 48.62 -3.62 -26.53
CA ALA A 359 47.94 -2.32 -26.57
C ALA A 359 47.04 -2.12 -25.34
N LYS A 360 46.67 -0.87 -25.06
CA LYS A 360 45.69 -0.53 -24.02
C LYS A 360 44.31 -0.24 -24.62
N PHE A 361 43.26 -0.62 -23.92
CA PHE A 361 41.88 -0.44 -24.39
C PHE A 361 41.55 1.04 -24.61
N GLU A 362 41.94 1.90 -23.69
CA GLU A 362 41.65 3.34 -23.73
C GLU A 362 42.29 4.02 -24.94
N GLU A 363 43.47 3.54 -25.36
CA GLU A 363 44.18 4.05 -26.53
C GLU A 363 43.46 3.65 -27.82
N LEU A 364 43.09 2.37 -27.94
CA LEU A 364 42.33 1.87 -29.08
C LEU A 364 40.95 2.55 -29.18
N ALA A 365 40.28 2.76 -28.04
CA ALA A 365 39.00 3.46 -27.99
C ALA A 365 39.12 4.92 -28.44
N ARG A 366 40.12 5.67 -27.95
CA ARG A 366 40.35 7.06 -28.38
C ARG A 366 40.66 7.19 -29.86
N LEU A 367 41.40 6.23 -30.41
CA LEU A 367 41.85 6.26 -31.80
C LEU A 367 40.78 5.80 -32.79
N TYR A 368 39.96 4.83 -32.40
CA TYR A 368 39.11 4.10 -33.36
C TYR A 368 37.62 4.10 -33.04
N SER A 369 37.19 4.35 -31.79
CA SER A 369 35.76 4.34 -31.47
C SER A 369 35.03 5.48 -32.17
N ASN A 370 33.83 5.20 -32.70
CA ASN A 370 33.02 6.14 -33.48
C ASN A 370 31.81 6.69 -32.70
N ASP A 371 31.88 6.64 -31.37
CA ASP A 371 30.84 7.11 -30.45
C ASP A 371 31.35 8.25 -29.55
N GLY A 372 30.45 8.78 -28.71
CA GLY A 372 30.78 9.88 -27.80
C GLY A 372 31.74 9.52 -26.66
N SER A 373 31.88 8.23 -26.32
CA SER A 373 32.79 7.78 -25.25
C SER A 373 34.25 7.70 -25.70
N ALA A 374 34.54 7.76 -27.00
CA ALA A 374 35.90 7.66 -27.57
C ALA A 374 36.92 8.55 -26.84
N GLY A 375 36.60 9.83 -26.62
CA GLY A 375 37.49 10.78 -25.93
C GLY A 375 37.82 10.39 -24.48
N LYS A 376 36.94 9.62 -23.83
CA LYS A 376 37.11 9.09 -22.47
C LYS A 376 37.71 7.66 -22.46
N GLY A 377 38.29 7.22 -23.58
CA GLY A 377 38.82 5.86 -23.66
C GLY A 377 37.75 4.78 -23.74
N GLY A 378 36.56 5.13 -24.27
CA GLY A 378 35.45 4.20 -24.44
C GLY A 378 34.54 4.07 -23.22
N ASP A 379 34.82 4.82 -22.14
CA ASP A 379 34.11 4.70 -20.86
C ASP A 379 32.65 5.15 -20.95
N LEU A 380 31.73 4.24 -20.62
CA LEU A 380 30.28 4.47 -20.58
C LEU A 380 29.77 4.83 -19.18
N GLY A 381 30.62 4.72 -18.15
CA GLY A 381 30.22 4.89 -16.76
C GLY A 381 29.39 3.71 -16.22
N TRP A 382 28.66 3.94 -15.13
CA TRP A 382 27.79 2.94 -14.51
C TRP A 382 26.47 2.83 -15.26
N LEU A 383 26.21 1.65 -15.82
CA LEU A 383 25.01 1.32 -16.57
C LEU A 383 24.04 0.52 -15.70
N TYR A 384 22.76 0.89 -15.74
CA TYR A 384 21.64 0.11 -15.20
C TYR A 384 21.14 -0.91 -16.23
N PRO A 385 20.47 -2.00 -15.78
CA PRO A 385 19.76 -2.89 -16.69
C PRO A 385 18.75 -2.12 -17.55
N GLY A 386 18.83 -2.29 -18.87
CA GLY A 386 18.02 -1.54 -19.85
C GLY A 386 18.62 -0.21 -20.35
N ASP A 387 19.76 0.24 -19.83
CA ASP A 387 20.46 1.43 -20.37
C ASP A 387 21.18 1.14 -21.71
N ALA A 388 21.46 -0.13 -21.99
CA ALA A 388 22.16 -0.58 -23.19
C ALA A 388 21.22 -1.33 -24.17
N LEU A 389 21.66 -1.51 -25.43
CA LEU A 389 20.92 -2.32 -26.40
C LEU A 389 20.93 -3.80 -25.99
N PRO A 390 19.87 -4.58 -26.29
CA PRO A 390 19.76 -5.98 -25.86
C PRO A 390 20.96 -6.86 -26.20
N GLU A 391 21.53 -6.72 -27.41
CA GLU A 391 22.68 -7.49 -27.86
C GLU A 391 23.97 -7.09 -27.13
N PHE A 392 24.12 -5.79 -26.84
CA PHE A 392 25.23 -5.25 -26.06
C PHE A 392 25.14 -5.72 -24.61
N GLU A 393 23.96 -5.58 -24.00
CA GLU A 393 23.69 -5.96 -22.62
C GLU A 393 23.87 -7.47 -22.41
N ALA A 394 23.38 -8.31 -23.33
CA ALA A 394 23.59 -9.76 -23.27
C ALA A 394 25.08 -10.13 -23.29
N ALA A 395 25.87 -9.50 -24.17
CA ALA A 395 27.31 -9.72 -24.23
C ALA A 395 28.02 -9.21 -22.97
N MET A 396 27.67 -8.01 -22.49
CA MET A 396 28.21 -7.42 -21.26
C MET A 396 27.93 -8.29 -20.02
N ASN A 397 26.71 -8.83 -19.90
CA ASN A 397 26.31 -9.64 -18.76
C ASN A 397 27.03 -10.99 -18.72
N ALA A 398 27.41 -11.55 -19.88
CA ALA A 398 28.17 -12.80 -19.99
C ALA A 398 29.65 -12.67 -19.56
N LEU A 399 30.22 -11.46 -19.52
CA LEU A 399 31.62 -11.21 -19.19
C LEU A 399 31.85 -11.13 -17.67
N LYS A 400 33.06 -11.47 -17.22
CA LYS A 400 33.53 -11.17 -15.86
C LYS A 400 34.18 -9.78 -15.78
N PRO A 401 34.27 -9.15 -14.60
CA PRO A 401 35.09 -7.94 -14.43
C PRO A 401 36.54 -8.16 -14.89
N GLY A 402 37.05 -7.23 -15.69
CA GLY A 402 38.33 -7.28 -16.39
C GLY A 402 38.34 -8.05 -17.72
N GLU A 403 37.21 -8.61 -18.15
CA GLU A 403 37.14 -9.41 -19.38
C GLU A 403 36.65 -8.58 -20.58
N VAL A 404 37.23 -8.85 -21.75
CA VAL A 404 36.90 -8.21 -23.03
C VAL A 404 36.14 -9.20 -23.93
N SER A 405 34.98 -8.78 -24.43
CA SER A 405 34.12 -9.55 -25.34
C SER A 405 34.79 -9.86 -26.68
N GLY A 406 34.22 -10.80 -27.43
CA GLY A 406 34.41 -10.81 -28.89
C GLY A 406 33.68 -9.65 -29.58
N PRO A 407 33.80 -9.47 -30.91
CA PRO A 407 33.04 -8.46 -31.64
C PRO A 407 31.53 -8.72 -31.55
N VAL A 408 30.79 -7.75 -31.00
CA VAL A 408 29.33 -7.80 -30.81
C VAL A 408 28.66 -6.93 -31.84
N GLU A 409 27.66 -7.46 -32.55
CA GLU A 409 26.89 -6.69 -33.54
C GLU A 409 25.71 -6.00 -32.86
N SER A 410 25.46 -4.74 -33.22
CA SER A 410 24.25 -4.02 -32.86
C SER A 410 23.78 -3.10 -33.99
N SER A 411 22.64 -2.44 -33.81
CA SER A 411 22.11 -1.45 -34.75
C SER A 411 23.05 -0.26 -35.02
N PHE A 412 24.06 -0.04 -34.16
CA PHE A 412 25.05 1.02 -34.33
C PHE A 412 26.37 0.57 -34.99
N GLY A 413 26.52 -0.71 -35.31
CA GLY A 413 27.75 -1.29 -35.86
C GLY A 413 28.30 -2.40 -34.98
N TYR A 414 29.63 -2.56 -34.97
CA TYR A 414 30.28 -3.59 -34.16
C TYR A 414 30.97 -2.98 -32.94
N HIS A 415 30.85 -3.68 -31.81
CA HIS A 415 31.37 -3.25 -30.52
C HIS A 415 32.36 -4.27 -29.97
N LEU A 416 33.40 -3.77 -29.32
CA LEU A 416 34.23 -4.55 -28.40
C LEU A 416 33.97 -4.01 -26.99
N ILE A 417 33.55 -4.87 -26.07
CA ILE A 417 33.05 -4.47 -24.74
C ILE A 417 34.00 -4.98 -23.68
N GLU A 418 34.34 -4.14 -22.70
CA GLU A 418 35.05 -4.56 -21.50
C GLU A 418 34.24 -4.18 -20.26
N VAL A 419 34.04 -5.16 -19.38
CA VAL A 419 33.44 -4.90 -18.06
C VAL A 419 34.56 -4.57 -17.10
N LEU A 420 34.55 -3.36 -16.54
CA LEU A 420 35.56 -2.92 -15.58
C LEU A 420 35.21 -3.44 -14.18
N GLU A 421 34.00 -3.11 -13.73
CA GLU A 421 33.52 -3.42 -12.38
C GLU A 421 32.02 -3.67 -12.37
N ARG A 422 31.55 -4.34 -11.31
CA ARG A 422 30.12 -4.49 -11.01
C ARG A 422 29.90 -4.12 -9.55
N LYS A 423 28.86 -3.34 -9.28
CA LYS A 423 28.42 -3.04 -7.92
C LYS A 423 26.92 -3.24 -7.78
N THR A 424 26.53 -3.64 -6.58
CA THR A 424 25.14 -3.69 -6.16
C THR A 424 24.84 -2.39 -5.43
N ASP A 425 23.84 -1.64 -5.88
CA ASP A 425 23.63 -0.27 -5.40
C ASP A 425 23.24 -0.23 -3.91
N ASP A 426 23.99 0.51 -3.10
CA ASP A 426 23.81 0.66 -1.64
C ASP A 426 22.49 1.39 -1.32
N VAL A 427 21.95 2.11 -2.32
CA VAL A 427 20.61 2.72 -2.30
C VAL A 427 19.52 1.68 -1.98
N SER A 428 19.71 0.41 -2.37
CA SER A 428 18.77 -0.66 -2.02
C SER A 428 18.76 -0.98 -0.51
N LYS A 429 19.93 -0.96 0.13
CA LYS A 429 20.08 -1.18 1.58
C LYS A 429 19.62 0.03 2.38
N GLU A 430 19.97 1.24 1.95
CA GLU A 430 19.51 2.47 2.60
C GLU A 430 17.99 2.59 2.51
N LYS A 431 17.41 2.28 1.34
CA LYS A 431 15.95 2.20 1.16
C LYS A 431 15.33 1.17 2.11
N GLN A 432 15.89 -0.05 2.18
CA GLN A 432 15.42 -1.08 3.10
C GLN A 432 15.48 -0.62 4.58
N ARG A 433 16.58 0.03 4.99
CA ARG A 433 16.72 0.59 6.35
C ARG A 433 15.72 1.71 6.61
N ASN A 434 15.44 2.56 5.63
CA ASN A 434 14.46 3.63 5.76
C ASN A 434 13.02 3.07 5.86
N GLU A 435 12.69 2.06 5.07
CA GLU A 435 11.43 1.32 5.19
C GLU A 435 11.29 0.66 6.55
N ALA A 436 12.34 0.01 7.05
CA ALA A 436 12.40 -0.56 8.39
C ALA A 436 12.19 0.51 9.49
N ARG A 437 12.85 1.67 9.39
CA ARG A 437 12.65 2.79 10.31
C ARG A 437 11.21 3.29 10.29
N MET A 438 10.59 3.43 9.12
CA MET A 438 9.18 3.84 9.03
C MET A 438 8.24 2.81 9.66
N ALA A 439 8.46 1.52 9.39
CA ALA A 439 7.64 0.44 9.95
C ALA A 439 7.78 0.35 11.49
N LEU A 440 9.00 0.46 12.01
CA LEU A 440 9.27 0.52 13.45
C LEU A 440 8.63 1.75 14.09
N ARG A 441 8.71 2.91 13.42
CA ARG A 441 8.09 4.15 13.89
C ARG A 441 6.58 3.97 14.03
N GLU A 442 5.93 3.46 13.01
CA GLU A 442 4.48 3.25 13.01
C GLU A 442 4.06 2.29 14.13
N ARG A 443 4.78 1.17 14.29
CA ARG A 443 4.51 0.21 15.38
C ARG A 443 4.63 0.87 16.75
N LYS A 444 5.74 1.57 17.01
CA LYS A 444 5.94 2.29 18.27
C LYS A 444 4.93 3.41 18.48
N LEU A 445 4.49 4.07 17.41
CA LEU A 445 3.51 5.14 17.48
C LEU A 445 2.14 4.62 17.95
N VAL A 446 1.69 3.49 17.42
CA VAL A 446 0.42 2.88 17.86
C VAL A 446 0.45 2.58 19.36
N GLU A 447 1.48 1.87 19.82
CA GLU A 447 1.65 1.53 21.25
C GLU A 447 1.75 2.78 22.13
N ALA A 448 2.60 3.74 21.74
CA ALA A 448 2.82 4.96 22.51
C ALA A 448 1.57 5.86 22.58
N VAL A 449 0.74 5.91 21.53
CA VAL A 449 -0.52 6.65 21.54
C VAL A 449 -1.53 6.01 22.50
N GLU A 450 -1.66 4.68 22.47
CA GLU A 450 -2.56 3.95 23.37
C GLU A 450 -2.15 4.13 24.83
N ASP A 451 -0.86 4.01 25.13
CA ASP A 451 -0.33 4.23 26.47
C ASP A 451 -0.50 5.67 26.94
N TRP A 452 -0.24 6.65 26.07
CA TRP A 452 -0.45 8.05 26.37
C TRP A 452 -1.93 8.35 26.65
N GLN A 453 -2.86 7.84 25.84
CA GLN A 453 -4.30 7.99 26.07
C GLN A 453 -4.72 7.42 27.43
N ARG A 454 -4.21 6.24 27.79
CA ARG A 454 -4.44 5.64 29.11
C ARG A 454 -3.91 6.52 30.23
N GLN A 455 -2.69 7.03 30.11
CA GLN A 455 -2.11 7.92 31.12
C GLN A 455 -2.88 9.23 31.28
N VAL A 456 -3.34 9.83 30.17
CA VAL A 456 -4.20 11.03 30.21
C VAL A 456 -5.52 10.71 30.90
N ARG A 457 -6.12 9.56 30.59
CA ARG A 457 -7.37 9.11 31.20
C ARG A 457 -7.24 8.87 32.70
N ASP A 458 -6.16 8.23 33.14
CA ASP A 458 -5.90 7.88 34.54
C ASP A 458 -5.60 9.11 35.41
N ARG A 459 -5.05 10.17 34.81
CA ARG A 459 -4.79 11.44 35.50
C ARG A 459 -6.03 12.31 35.63
N ALA A 460 -7.02 12.15 34.74
CA ALA A 460 -8.23 12.96 34.75
C ALA A 460 -9.15 12.56 35.91
N TYR A 461 -9.60 13.55 36.69
CA TYR A 461 -10.69 13.36 37.64
C TYR A 461 -11.99 13.18 36.86
N VAL A 462 -12.70 12.06 37.09
CA VAL A 462 -13.96 11.77 36.39
C VAL A 462 -15.03 11.34 37.38
N GLU A 463 -16.13 12.07 37.37
CA GLU A 463 -17.31 11.80 38.19
C GLU A 463 -18.53 11.57 37.31
N PHE A 464 -19.16 10.40 37.45
CA PHE A 464 -20.41 10.06 36.76
C PHE A 464 -21.60 10.51 37.60
N ARG A 465 -22.46 11.34 37.01
CA ARG A 465 -23.67 11.82 37.69
C ARG A 465 -24.85 10.93 37.29
N ASN A 466 -25.20 9.99 38.17
CA ASN A 466 -26.41 9.19 38.03
C ASN A 466 -27.62 10.01 38.49
N ASP A 467 -28.74 9.93 37.78
CA ASP A 467 -29.99 10.67 38.05
C ASP A 467 -30.71 10.28 39.36
N ASP A 468 -30.08 9.51 40.24
CA ASP A 468 -30.69 8.95 41.45
C ASP A 468 -30.53 9.84 42.71
N SER A 469 -30.01 11.06 42.58
CA SER A 469 -30.10 12.05 43.66
C SER A 469 -31.49 12.70 43.67
N LYS A 470 -32.42 12.04 44.35
CA LYS A 470 -33.74 12.56 44.75
C LYS A 470 -33.66 13.89 45.49
#